data_AF-A0A7J9STR5-F1
#
_entry.id   AF-A0A7J9STR5-F1
#
_cell.length_a   1.000
_cell.length_b   1.000
_cell.length_c   1.000
_cell.angle_alpha   90.00
_cell.angle_beta   90.00
_cell.angle_gamma   90.00
#
_symmetry.space_group_name_H-M   'P 1'
#
loop_
_entity.id
_entity.type
_entity.pdbx_description
1 polymer ?
#
loop_
_entity_poly.entity_id
_entity_poly.type
_entity_poly.pdbx_seq_one_letter_code
_entity_poly.pdbx_strand_id
1 'polypeptide(L)'
;MKYYHGLKYTKGKDFTSLVRLYMMSIPSSEMVNDFEWNVFIDDWKYFIADIDDLPHICSYFAGEAEYFVTANRRLTEMKIKEHVKFMSSKEFINDVCCIDGIDTVKGI
;
A
#
# COMPACT_ATOMS: atom_id res chain seq x y z
N MET A 1 5.50 7.17 10.52
CA MET A 1 4.51 6.12 10.21
C MET A 1 4.64 5.79 8.74
N LYS A 2 4.83 4.52 8.39
CA LYS A 2 5.29 4.11 7.06
C LYS A 2 4.12 3.55 6.23
N TYR A 3 3.98 4.00 4.99
CA TYR A 3 2.94 3.53 4.05
C TYR A 3 3.55 3.18 2.70
N TYR A 4 2.97 2.18 2.05
CA TYR A 4 3.39 1.73 0.73
C TYR A 4 2.22 1.76 -0.26
N HIS A 5 2.48 2.18 -1.50
CA HIS A 5 1.53 2.11 -2.61
C HIS A 5 2.22 1.63 -3.88
N GLY A 6 1.64 0.63 -4.53
CA GLY A 6 2.11 0.04 -5.76
C GLY A 6 1.36 0.54 -6.98
N LEU A 7 2.04 1.23 -7.90
CA LEU A 7 1.43 1.77 -9.11
C LEU A 7 1.91 1.03 -10.35
N LYS A 8 0.99 0.30 -11.00
CA LYS A 8 1.19 -0.22 -12.35
C LYS A 8 1.03 0.88 -13.40
N TYR A 9 1.99 0.94 -14.32
CA TYR A 9 2.05 1.92 -15.41
C TYR A 9 1.10 1.56 -16.55
N THR A 10 -0.03 2.28 -16.65
CA THR A 10 -0.83 2.35 -17.88
C THR A 10 -1.36 3.78 -18.08
N LYS A 11 -0.94 4.43 -19.18
CA LYS A 11 -1.46 5.64 -19.89
C LYS A 11 -2.41 6.64 -19.18
N GLY A 12 -2.26 6.87 -17.87
CA GLY A 12 -2.88 7.93 -17.08
C GLY A 12 -1.81 8.81 -16.42
N LYS A 13 -0.83 9.25 -17.20
CA LYS A 13 0.45 9.81 -16.74
C LYS A 13 0.32 10.98 -15.76
N ASP A 14 -0.76 11.76 -15.83
CA ASP A 14 -0.86 12.99 -15.04
C ASP A 14 -1.34 12.73 -13.61
N PHE A 15 -2.42 11.96 -13.42
CA PHE A 15 -2.97 11.71 -12.08
C PHE A 15 -2.04 10.87 -11.21
N THR A 16 -1.49 9.79 -11.75
CA THR A 16 -0.52 8.95 -11.03
C THR A 16 0.74 9.72 -10.64
N SER A 17 1.22 10.61 -11.53
CA SER A 17 2.39 11.46 -11.23
C SER A 17 2.07 12.51 -10.15
N LEU A 18 0.86 13.09 -10.17
CA LEU A 18 0.41 14.02 -9.14
C LEU A 18 0.24 13.34 -7.78
N VAL A 19 -0.33 12.13 -7.73
CA VAL A 19 -0.41 11.32 -6.50
C VAL A 19 0.99 11.01 -5.99
N ARG A 20 1.93 10.62 -6.87
CA ARG A 20 3.32 10.38 -6.49
C ARG A 20 3.99 11.64 -5.93
N LEU A 21 3.84 12.79 -6.60
CA LEU A 21 4.36 14.09 -6.13
C LEU A 21 3.77 14.48 -4.77
N TYR A 22 2.47 14.28 -4.58
CA TYR A 22 1.80 14.51 -3.31
C TYR A 22 2.36 13.59 -2.21
N MET A 23 2.48 12.28 -2.48
CA MET A 23 3.04 11.33 -1.52
C MET A 23 4.48 11.69 -1.13
N MET A 24 5.30 12.12 -2.08
CA MET A 24 6.66 12.64 -1.81
C MET A 24 6.68 13.92 -0.98
N SER A 25 5.60 14.71 -1.01
CA SER A 25 5.48 15.92 -0.20
C SER A 25 5.04 15.65 1.24
N ILE A 26 4.54 14.43 1.54
CA ILE A 26 4.15 14.05 2.89
C ILE A 26 5.42 13.91 3.74
N PRO A 27 5.56 14.69 4.83
CA PRO A 27 6.69 14.57 5.73
C PRO A 27 6.78 13.16 6.31
N SER A 28 7.98 12.60 6.38
CA SER A 28 8.23 11.23 6.88
C SER A 28 7.66 10.10 6.01
N SER A 29 7.38 10.37 4.73
CA SER A 29 7.14 9.31 3.75
C SER A 29 8.46 8.66 3.33
N GLU A 30 8.46 7.33 3.26
CA GLU A 30 9.60 6.53 2.79
C GLU A 30 9.15 5.71 1.58
N MET A 31 9.98 5.68 0.54
CA MET A 31 9.76 4.80 -0.60
C MET A 31 10.70 3.63 -0.50
N VAL A 32 10.14 2.43 -0.44
CA VAL A 32 10.90 1.18 -0.50
C VAL A 32 11.25 0.88 -1.96
N ASN A 33 12.53 0.73 -2.25
CA ASN A 33 13.01 0.39 -3.59
C ASN A 33 12.98 -1.13 -3.84
N ASP A 34 13.19 -1.51 -5.10
CA ASP A 34 13.18 -2.91 -5.53
C ASP A 34 14.26 -3.77 -4.89
N PHE A 35 15.46 -3.27 -4.70
CA PHE A 35 16.50 -4.01 -3.99
C PHE A 35 16.11 -4.34 -2.55
N GLU A 36 15.40 -3.43 -1.87
CA GLU A 36 14.95 -3.61 -0.49
C GLU A 36 13.82 -4.64 -0.37
N TRP A 37 12.82 -4.61 -1.24
CA TRP A 37 11.71 -5.56 -1.13
C TRP A 37 11.99 -6.92 -1.77
N ASN A 38 12.87 -7.02 -2.77
CA ASN A 38 13.14 -8.28 -3.46
C ASN A 38 13.66 -9.39 -2.54
N VAL A 39 14.37 -9.05 -1.45
CA VAL A 39 14.92 -10.05 -0.51
C VAL A 39 13.83 -10.84 0.23
N PHE A 40 12.60 -10.34 0.26
CA PHE A 40 11.46 -10.97 0.94
C PHE A 40 10.62 -11.86 0.02
N ILE A 41 10.93 -11.94 -1.28
CA ILE A 41 10.14 -12.71 -2.26
C ILE A 41 10.00 -14.17 -1.83
N ASP A 42 11.11 -14.82 -1.47
CA ASP A 42 11.12 -16.26 -1.19
C ASP A 42 10.30 -16.63 0.04
N ASP A 43 10.20 -15.71 1.00
CA ASP A 43 9.42 -15.89 2.23
C ASP A 43 7.91 -15.79 1.95
N TRP A 44 7.48 -14.89 1.07
CA TRP A 44 6.06 -14.52 0.94
C TRP A 44 5.38 -15.00 -0.33
N LYS A 45 6.12 -15.41 -1.37
CA LYS A 45 5.53 -15.80 -2.67
C LYS A 45 4.48 -16.90 -2.60
N TYR A 46 4.57 -17.81 -1.63
CA TYR A 46 3.62 -18.91 -1.48
C TYR A 46 2.30 -18.53 -0.81
N PHE A 47 2.24 -17.34 -0.21
CA PHE A 47 1.03 -16.80 0.44
C PHE A 47 0.21 -15.91 -0.49
N ILE A 48 0.75 -15.62 -1.68
CA ILE A 48 0.19 -14.70 -2.66
C ILE A 48 -0.05 -15.44 -3.97
N ALA A 49 -1.28 -15.35 -4.49
CA ALA A 49 -1.71 -15.99 -5.74
C ALA A 49 -1.43 -15.13 -6.96
N ASP A 50 -1.39 -13.81 -6.79
CA ASP A 50 -1.11 -12.86 -7.87
C ASP A 50 0.33 -12.34 -7.74
N ILE A 51 1.16 -12.62 -8.73
CA ILE A 51 2.56 -12.19 -8.72
C ILE A 51 2.69 -10.66 -8.69
N ASP A 52 1.67 -9.96 -9.16
CA ASP A 52 1.65 -8.51 -9.18
C ASP A 52 1.40 -7.89 -7.79
N ASP A 53 0.83 -8.64 -6.85
CA ASP A 53 0.66 -8.21 -5.45
C ASP A 53 1.96 -8.43 -4.63
N LEU A 54 2.89 -9.25 -5.12
CA LEU A 54 4.10 -9.64 -4.41
C LEU A 54 5.03 -8.46 -4.07
N PRO A 55 5.34 -7.53 -4.99
CA PRO A 55 6.15 -6.37 -4.66
C PRO A 55 5.55 -5.53 -3.53
N HIS A 56 4.22 -5.49 -3.46
CA HIS A 56 3.52 -4.66 -2.50
C HIS A 56 3.61 -5.25 -1.09
N ILE A 57 3.32 -6.54 -0.97
CA ILE A 57 3.46 -7.26 0.30
C ILE A 57 4.92 -7.31 0.75
N CYS A 58 5.87 -7.56 -0.15
CA CYS A 58 7.29 -7.56 0.22
C CYS A 58 7.73 -6.18 0.74
N SER A 59 7.23 -5.10 0.15
CA SER A 59 7.54 -3.74 0.60
C SER A 59 6.93 -3.40 1.96
N TYR A 60 5.82 -4.03 2.34
CA TYR A 60 5.28 -3.91 3.70
C TYR A 60 6.23 -4.45 4.75
N PHE A 61 6.82 -5.62 4.49
CA PHE A 61 7.80 -6.23 5.40
C PHE A 61 9.13 -5.49 5.38
N ALA A 62 9.65 -5.16 4.19
CA ALA A 62 10.89 -4.39 4.05
C ALA A 62 10.79 -3.00 4.71
N GLY A 63 9.63 -2.36 4.58
CA GLY A 63 9.34 -1.09 5.21
C GLY A 63 9.07 -1.21 6.70
N GLU A 64 8.91 -2.39 7.29
CA GLU A 64 8.42 -2.54 8.68
C GLU A 64 7.13 -1.72 8.92
N ALA A 65 6.23 -1.73 7.94
CA ALA A 65 5.01 -0.93 7.99
C ALA A 65 4.03 -1.52 9.03
N GLU A 66 3.37 -0.64 9.78
CA GLU A 66 2.39 -1.09 10.77
C GLU A 66 1.09 -1.56 10.11
N TYR A 67 0.68 -0.90 9.02
CA TYR A 67 -0.56 -1.19 8.30
C TYR A 67 -0.31 -1.31 6.79
N PHE A 68 -1.06 -2.20 6.14
CA PHE A 68 -1.15 -2.30 4.70
C PHE A 68 -2.46 -1.70 4.21
N VAL A 69 -2.39 -0.50 3.63
CA VAL A 69 -3.58 0.21 3.17
C VAL A 69 -3.90 -0.18 1.73
N THR A 70 -5.06 -0.81 1.51
CA THR A 70 -5.46 -1.26 0.16
C THR A 70 -6.96 -1.31 -0.05
N ALA A 71 -7.39 -1.14 -1.31
CA ALA A 71 -8.74 -1.42 -1.75
C ALA A 71 -8.90 -2.83 -2.37
N ASN A 72 -7.80 -3.58 -2.53
CA ASN A 72 -7.81 -4.91 -3.12
C ASN A 72 -8.40 -5.94 -2.13
N ARG A 73 -9.73 -6.16 -2.19
CA ARG A 73 -10.43 -7.11 -1.33
C ARG A 73 -9.91 -8.54 -1.45
N ARG A 74 -9.52 -8.96 -2.65
CA ARG A 74 -8.97 -10.31 -2.89
C ARG A 74 -7.74 -10.53 -2.01
N LEU A 75 -6.84 -9.55 -1.94
CA LEU A 75 -5.62 -9.64 -1.13
C LEU A 75 -5.94 -9.74 0.38
N THR A 76 -6.97 -9.05 0.85
CA THR A 76 -7.41 -9.09 2.26
C THR A 76 -8.02 -10.43 2.69
N GLU A 77 -8.46 -11.25 1.73
CA GLU A 77 -9.10 -12.54 2.00
C GLU A 77 -8.11 -13.72 1.93
N MET A 78 -6.94 -13.50 1.34
CA MET A 78 -5.90 -14.51 1.11
C MET A 78 -5.14 -14.90 2.38
N LYS A 79 -4.33 -15.98 2.30
CA LYS A 79 -3.54 -16.49 3.44
C LYS A 79 -2.61 -15.44 4.05
N ILE A 80 -2.12 -14.50 3.24
CA ILE A 80 -1.23 -13.42 3.70
C ILE A 80 -1.85 -12.52 4.78
N LYS A 81 -3.18 -12.50 4.94
CA LYS A 81 -3.88 -11.74 5.98
C LYS A 81 -3.53 -12.14 7.42
N GLU A 82 -2.98 -13.34 7.60
CA GLU A 82 -2.50 -13.80 8.91
C GLU A 82 -1.17 -13.13 9.30
N HIS A 83 -0.48 -12.53 8.33
CA HIS A 83 0.84 -11.91 8.51
C HIS A 83 0.83 -10.39 8.24
N VAL A 84 -0.23 -9.87 7.65
CA VAL A 84 -0.33 -8.47 7.22
C VAL A 84 -1.53 -7.80 7.87
N LYS A 85 -1.28 -6.69 8.56
CA LYS A 85 -2.34 -5.88 9.18
C LYS A 85 -2.99 -4.98 8.13
N PHE A 86 -4.02 -5.50 7.45
CA PHE A 86 -4.76 -4.75 6.46
C PHE A 86 -5.60 -3.63 7.08
N MET A 87 -5.72 -2.53 6.34
CA MET A 87 -6.53 -1.37 6.69
C MET A 87 -7.15 -0.78 5.42
N SER A 88 -8.40 -0.34 5.48
CA SER A 88 -9.01 0.40 4.37
C SER A 88 -8.48 1.83 4.31
N SER A 89 -8.54 2.47 3.15
CA SER A 89 -8.16 3.89 3.02
C SER A 89 -8.97 4.80 3.93
N LYS A 90 -10.24 4.44 4.21
CA LYS A 90 -11.12 5.22 5.10
C LYS A 90 -10.68 5.14 6.55
N GLU A 91 -10.45 3.93 7.06
CA GLU A 91 -9.91 3.71 8.42
C GLU A 91 -8.56 4.39 8.56
N PHE A 92 -7.73 4.31 7.52
CA PHE A 92 -6.43 4.95 7.49
C PHE A 92 -6.51 6.48 7.66
N ILE A 93 -7.38 7.16 6.91
CA ILE A 93 -7.54 8.61 7.00
C ILE A 93 -8.07 9.03 8.38
N ASN A 94 -9.06 8.30 8.90
CA ASN A 94 -9.72 8.65 10.14
C ASN A 94 -8.88 8.32 11.37
N ASP A 95 -8.42 7.08 11.48
CA ASP A 95 -7.87 6.52 12.72
C ASP A 95 -6.38 6.80 12.87
N VAL A 96 -5.71 7.08 11.75
CA VAL A 96 -4.26 7.26 11.73
C VAL A 96 -3.85 8.67 11.37
N CYS A 97 -4.38 9.20 10.27
CA CYS A 97 -4.09 10.59 9.91
C CYS A 97 -4.84 11.57 10.82
N CYS A 98 -5.83 11.10 11.59
CA CYS A 98 -6.71 11.92 12.43
C CYS A 98 -7.35 13.06 11.62
N ILE A 99 -7.65 12.81 10.34
CA ILE A 99 -8.32 13.77 9.47
C ILE A 99 -9.80 13.45 9.53
N ASP A 100 -10.51 14.13 10.43
CA ASP A 100 -11.97 14.08 10.47
C ASP A 100 -12.55 14.72 9.20
N GLY A 101 -13.36 13.97 8.45
CA GLY A 101 -14.27 14.55 7.47
C GLY A 101 -13.69 14.84 6.09
N ILE A 102 -13.00 13.88 5.45
CA ILE A 102 -13.10 13.81 3.98
C ILE A 102 -14.46 13.21 3.66
N ASP A 103 -15.50 14.04 3.68
CA ASP A 103 -16.73 13.73 2.96
C ASP A 103 -16.34 13.56 1.50
N THR A 104 -16.18 12.31 1.06
CA THR A 104 -16.19 12.01 -0.36
C THR A 104 -17.58 12.39 -0.83
N VAL A 105 -17.72 13.60 -1.37
CA VAL A 105 -18.91 14.00 -2.12
C VAL A 105 -19.03 12.99 -3.26
N LYS A 106 -19.87 11.97 -3.04
CA LYS A 106 -20.08 10.76 -3.86
C LYS A 106 -18.98 9.70 -3.69
N GLY A 107 -19.10 8.88 -2.63
CA GLY A 107 -18.30 7.67 -2.46
C GLY A 107 -18.09 6.91 -3.77
N ILE A 108 -16.83 6.56 -4.03
CA ILE A 108 -16.41 5.68 -5.13
C ILE A 108 -16.18 4.29 -4.53
#